data_AF-A0A849RUD9-F1
#
_entry.id   AF-A0A849RUD9-F1
#
_cell.length_a   1.000
_cell.length_b   1.000
_cell.length_c   1.000
_cell.angle_alpha   90.00
_cell.angle_beta   90.00
_cell.angle_gamma   90.00
#
_symmetry.space_group_name_H-M   'P 1'
#
loop_
_entity.id
_entity.type
_entity.pdbx_description
1 polymer ?
#
loop_
_entity_poly.entity_id
_entity_poly.type
_entity_poly.pdbx_seq_one_letter_code
_entity_poly.pdbx_strand_id
1 'polypeptide(L)'
;MSDANDQTLALNVHLRPSESSAHPRATNYTNVGVAQGIVFLDFGFIEPTLLAAIAKTAKDGQAAPKGLEGALVTRVAMGVDVLARLHQQIQQVLVSLREARQARPKA
;
A
#
# COMPACT_ATOMS: atom_id res chain seq x y z
N MET A 1 -40.05 -2.01 -25.92
CA MET A 1 -38.66 -2.31 -25.52
C MET A 1 -38.49 -1.67 -24.17
N SER A 2 -38.39 -2.46 -23.11
CA SER A 2 -38.40 -1.93 -21.74
C SER A 2 -36.98 -1.53 -21.35
N ASP A 3 -36.79 -0.24 -21.06
CA ASP A 3 -35.55 0.32 -20.55
C ASP A 3 -35.19 -0.38 -19.23
N ALA A 4 -34.10 -1.15 -19.24
CA ALA A 4 -33.54 -1.70 -18.02
C ALA A 4 -32.93 -0.53 -17.23
N ASN A 5 -33.63 -0.12 -16.17
CA ASN A 5 -33.15 0.91 -15.26
C ASN A 5 -31.98 0.32 -14.45
N ASP A 6 -30.75 0.67 -14.82
CA ASP A 6 -29.53 0.25 -14.13
C ASP A 6 -29.52 0.85 -12.72
N GLN A 7 -29.97 0.06 -11.74
CA GLN A 7 -30.01 0.45 -10.33
C GLN A 7 -28.67 0.09 -9.68
N THR A 8 -27.88 1.10 -9.31
CA THR A 8 -26.62 0.90 -8.57
C THR A 8 -26.92 0.43 -7.14
N LEU A 9 -26.48 -0.78 -6.79
CA LEU A 9 -26.63 -1.36 -5.46
C LEU A 9 -25.35 -1.16 -4.62
N ALA A 10 -25.47 -0.54 -3.46
CA ALA A 10 -24.38 -0.47 -2.48
C ALA A 10 -24.27 -1.80 -1.73
N LEU A 11 -23.08 -2.42 -1.76
CA LEU A 11 -22.80 -3.70 -1.13
C LEU A 11 -21.65 -3.58 -0.13
N ASN A 12 -21.85 -4.10 1.08
CA ASN A 12 -20.78 -4.26 2.06
C ASN A 12 -20.07 -5.59 1.81
N VAL A 13 -18.79 -5.53 1.45
CA VAL A 13 -17.97 -6.71 1.18
C VAL A 13 -17.17 -7.06 2.42
N HIS A 14 -17.39 -8.27 2.95
CA HIS A 14 -16.58 -8.84 4.04
C HIS A 14 -15.83 -10.07 3.54
N LEU A 15 -14.51 -10.05 3.64
CA LEU A 15 -13.65 -11.17 3.26
C LEU A 15 -13.34 -12.05 4.48
N ARG A 16 -13.38 -13.37 4.31
CA ARG A 16 -12.93 -14.33 5.31
C ARG A 16 -11.51 -14.80 4.97
N PRO A 17 -10.58 -14.82 5.95
CA PRO A 17 -9.28 -15.48 5.82
C PRO A 17 -9.41 -16.88 5.23
N SER A 18 -8.68 -17.18 4.16
CA SER A 18 -8.59 -18.54 3.63
C SER A 18 -7.54 -19.37 4.37
N GLU A 19 -6.47 -18.76 4.88
CA GLU A 19 -5.34 -19.45 5.57
C GLU A 19 -4.65 -18.54 6.61
N SER A 20 -3.72 -19.11 7.41
CA SER A 20 -2.93 -18.38 8.44
C SER A 20 -2.10 -17.21 7.89
N SER A 21 -1.82 -17.18 6.60
CA SER A 21 -1.17 -16.04 5.91
C SER A 21 -2.04 -14.78 5.85
N ALA A 22 -3.33 -14.89 6.18
CA ALA A 22 -4.26 -13.76 6.28
C ALA A 22 -4.11 -12.95 7.58
N HIS A 23 -3.21 -13.35 8.49
CA HIS A 23 -2.85 -12.49 9.62
C HIS A 23 -2.04 -11.29 9.13
N PRO A 24 -2.31 -10.07 9.66
CA PRO A 24 -1.54 -8.89 9.32
C PRO A 24 -0.05 -9.11 9.60
N ARG A 25 0.79 -8.86 8.60
CA ARG A 25 2.25 -8.80 8.75
C ARG A 25 2.71 -7.35 8.68
N ALA A 26 3.71 -7.01 9.48
CA ALA A 26 4.31 -5.68 9.43
C ALA A 26 5.06 -5.49 8.10
N THR A 27 4.83 -4.36 7.47
CA THR A 27 5.50 -3.92 6.23
C THR A 27 5.86 -2.45 6.40
N ASN A 28 7.07 -2.07 6.01
CA ASN A 28 7.53 -0.67 6.04
C ASN A 28 8.06 -0.19 4.68
N TYR A 29 8.02 -1.07 3.68
CA TYR A 29 8.38 -0.77 2.30
C TYR A 29 7.27 -1.27 1.37
N THR A 30 6.96 -0.48 0.35
CA THR A 30 5.98 -0.84 -0.68
C THR A 30 6.47 -0.44 -2.05
N ASN A 31 6.27 -1.29 -3.05
CA ASN A 31 6.64 -1.00 -4.43
C ASN A 31 5.54 -1.44 -5.41
N VAL A 32 5.36 -0.69 -6.49
CA VAL A 32 4.39 -0.99 -7.54
C VAL A 32 5.13 -1.20 -8.85
N GLY A 33 5.05 -2.41 -9.41
CA GLY A 33 5.55 -2.76 -10.73
C GLY A 33 4.43 -3.12 -11.69
N VAL A 34 4.67 -2.96 -12.99
CA VAL A 34 3.74 -3.41 -14.04
C VAL A 34 4.51 -4.27 -15.03
N ALA A 35 4.01 -5.48 -15.30
CA ALA A 35 4.57 -6.37 -16.29
C ALA A 35 3.46 -7.14 -17.01
N GLN A 36 3.51 -7.18 -18.35
CA GLN A 36 2.52 -7.86 -19.20
C GLN A 36 1.05 -7.51 -18.87
N GLY A 37 0.77 -6.25 -18.50
CA GLY A 37 -0.58 -5.77 -18.17
C GLY A 37 -1.09 -6.16 -16.78
N ILE A 38 -0.26 -6.84 -15.97
CA ILE A 38 -0.55 -7.15 -14.57
C ILE A 38 0.27 -6.21 -13.68
N VAL A 39 -0.39 -5.69 -12.65
CA VAL A 39 0.23 -4.90 -11.59
C VAL A 39 0.70 -5.84 -10.49
N PHE A 40 1.94 -5.66 -10.05
CA PHE A 40 2.51 -6.30 -8.87
C PHE A 40 2.72 -5.27 -7.77
N LEU A 41 2.03 -5.44 -6.65
CA LEU A 41 2.21 -4.64 -5.45
C LEU A 41 2.97 -5.46 -4.42
N ASP A 42 4.19 -5.03 -4.13
CA ASP A 42 5.07 -5.67 -3.16
C ASP A 42 4.99 -4.96 -1.82
N PHE A 43 4.84 -5.76 -0.77
CA PHE A 43 4.96 -5.35 0.62
C PHE A 43 6.21 -6.01 1.19
N GLY A 44 7.12 -5.19 1.69
CA GLY A 44 8.40 -5.64 2.21
C GLY A 44 8.73 -5.04 3.56
N PHE A 45 9.72 -5.63 4.21
CA PHE A 45 10.32 -5.13 5.42
C PHE A 45 11.80 -4.87 5.19
N ILE A 46 12.21 -3.63 5.40
CA ILE A 46 13.60 -3.21 5.43
C ILE A 46 13.97 -2.94 6.88
N GLU A 47 15.06 -3.51 7.35
CA GLU A 47 15.53 -3.30 8.73
C GLU A 47 15.79 -1.81 9.01
N PRO A 48 15.15 -1.19 10.02
CA PRO A 48 15.30 0.23 10.30
C PRO A 48 16.75 0.65 10.60
N THR A 49 17.53 -0.23 11.22
CA THR A 49 18.96 0.00 11.49
C THR A 49 19.77 0.14 10.20
N LEU A 50 19.40 -0.58 9.16
CA LEU A 50 20.04 -0.53 7.85
C LEU A 50 19.70 0.79 7.13
N LEU A 51 18.44 1.25 7.22
CA LEU A 51 18.04 2.58 6.74
C LEU A 51 18.81 3.70 7.47
N ALA A 52 18.94 3.60 8.78
CA ALA A 52 19.68 4.56 9.59
C ALA A 52 21.17 4.61 9.23
N ALA A 53 21.78 3.44 8.98
CA ALA A 53 23.17 3.34 8.53
C ALA A 53 23.38 4.05 7.18
N ILE A 54 22.48 3.82 6.21
CA ILE A 54 22.53 4.49 4.90
C ILE A 54 22.39 6.00 5.04
N ALA A 55 21.42 6.45 5.85
CA ALA A 55 21.22 7.88 6.10
C ALA A 55 22.46 8.53 6.73
N LYS A 56 23.17 7.80 7.61
CA LYS A 56 24.45 8.25 8.18
C LYS A 56 25.56 8.31 7.14
N THR A 57 25.78 7.26 6.35
CA THR A 57 26.78 7.22 5.27
C THR A 57 26.59 8.39 4.29
N ALA A 58 25.35 8.69 3.91
CA ALA A 58 25.04 9.81 3.03
C ALA A 58 25.34 11.18 3.70
N LYS A 59 25.03 11.34 4.98
CA LYS A 59 25.38 12.55 5.75
C LYS A 59 26.90 12.73 5.88
N ASP A 60 27.64 11.64 6.01
CA ASP A 60 29.09 11.63 6.15
C ASP A 60 29.82 11.87 4.79
N GLY A 61 29.08 12.16 3.71
CA GLY A 61 29.62 12.44 2.38
C GLY A 61 30.18 11.21 1.65
N GLN A 62 29.93 10.02 2.19
CA GLN A 62 30.33 8.76 1.58
C GLN A 62 29.31 8.30 0.55
N ALA A 63 29.78 7.55 -0.45
CA ALA A 63 28.91 6.99 -1.46
C ALA A 63 27.92 6.01 -0.81
N ALA A 64 26.62 6.28 -0.96
CA ALA A 64 25.58 5.37 -0.53
C ALA A 64 25.65 4.04 -1.30
N PRO A 65 25.25 2.91 -0.68
CA PRO A 65 25.22 1.63 -1.36
C PRO A 65 24.29 1.68 -2.58
N LYS A 66 24.66 0.97 -3.65
CA LYS A 66 23.89 0.92 -4.91
C LYS A 66 22.60 0.10 -4.81
N GLY A 67 22.45 -0.67 -3.74
CA GLY A 67 21.32 -1.57 -3.51
C GLY A 67 21.14 -1.83 -2.02
N LEU A 68 19.94 -2.27 -1.66
CA LEU A 68 19.51 -2.54 -0.31
C LEU A 68 18.66 -3.79 -0.31
N GLU A 69 19.05 -4.77 0.51
CA GLU A 69 18.28 -5.99 0.71
C GLU A 69 17.16 -5.76 1.74
N GLY A 70 16.02 -6.39 1.49
CA GLY A 70 14.87 -6.41 2.37
C GLY A 70 14.14 -7.75 2.28
N ALA A 71 13.25 -8.01 3.23
CA ALA A 71 12.42 -9.20 3.22
C ALA A 71 11.12 -8.92 2.45
N LEU A 72 10.84 -9.69 1.40
CA LEU A 72 9.52 -9.69 0.78
C LEU A 72 8.53 -10.34 1.75
N VAL A 73 7.52 -9.59 2.18
CA VAL A 73 6.50 -10.05 3.13
C VAL A 73 5.32 -10.66 2.36
N THR A 74 4.84 -9.96 1.34
CA THR A 74 3.73 -10.36 0.46
C THR A 74 3.86 -9.68 -0.90
N ARG A 75 3.49 -10.40 -1.96
CA ARG A 75 3.27 -9.85 -3.31
C ARG A 75 1.81 -10.06 -3.71
N VAL A 76 1.16 -8.99 -4.17
CA VAL A 76 -0.20 -9.05 -4.72
C VAL A 76 -0.14 -8.79 -6.22
N ALA A 77 -0.72 -9.69 -7.02
CA ALA A 77 -0.92 -9.48 -8.44
C ALA A 77 -2.36 -9.02 -8.69
N MET A 78 -2.56 -7.97 -9.48
CA MET A 78 -3.89 -7.44 -9.76
C MET A 78 -4.00 -6.78 -11.15
N GLY A 79 -5.23 -6.67 -11.65
CA GLY A 79 -5.54 -5.87 -12.84
C GLY A 79 -5.37 -4.37 -12.58
N VAL A 80 -5.14 -3.60 -13.65
CA VAL A 80 -4.97 -2.14 -13.58
C VAL A 80 -6.22 -1.43 -13.04
N ASP A 81 -7.40 -1.95 -13.35
CA ASP A 81 -8.68 -1.43 -12.84
C ASP A 81 -8.82 -1.63 -11.32
N VAL A 82 -8.33 -2.76 -10.79
CA VAL A 82 -8.27 -3.02 -9.35
C VAL A 82 -7.29 -2.05 -8.67
N LEU A 83 -6.13 -1.79 -9.28
CA LEU A 83 -5.16 -0.80 -8.77
C LEU A 83 -5.78 0.60 -8.70
N ALA A 84 -6.53 1.01 -9.73
CA ALA A 84 -7.20 2.32 -9.74
C ALA A 84 -8.21 2.46 -8.59
N ARG A 85 -8.99 1.41 -8.32
CA ARG A 85 -9.91 1.37 -7.17
C ARG A 85 -9.17 1.42 -5.84
N LEU A 86 -8.07 0.68 -5.70
CA LEU A 86 -7.21 0.73 -4.51
C LEU A 86 -6.65 2.13 -4.28
N HIS A 87 -6.19 2.81 -5.33
CA HIS A 87 -5.71 4.18 -5.24
C HIS A 87 -6.79 5.13 -4.69
N GLN A 88 -8.02 5.06 -5.22
CA GLN A 88 -9.13 5.87 -4.73
C GLN A 88 -9.45 5.62 -3.26
N GLN A 89 -9.46 4.35 -2.83
CA GLN A 89 -9.69 3.99 -1.43
C GLN A 89 -8.58 4.54 -0.50
N ILE A 90 -7.31 4.45 -0.91
CA ILE A 90 -6.18 5.02 -0.15
C ILE A 90 -6.34 6.54 -0.03
N GLN A 91 -6.66 7.23 -1.13
CA GLN A 91 -6.87 8.67 -1.10
C GLN A 91 -7.98 9.07 -0.13
N GLN A 92 -9.11 8.37 -0.16
CA GLN A 92 -10.22 8.62 0.75
C GLN A 92 -9.80 8.46 2.22
N VAL A 93 -9.07 7.39 2.55
CA VAL A 93 -8.55 7.18 3.91
C VAL A 93 -7.62 8.32 4.33
N LEU A 94 -6.68 8.72 3.48
CA LEU A 94 -5.72 9.78 3.79
C LEU A 94 -6.40 11.13 4.01
N VAL A 95 -7.42 11.46 3.21
CA VAL A 95 -8.22 12.68 3.38
C VAL A 95 -8.97 12.64 4.72
N SER A 96 -9.69 11.56 5.03
CA SER A 96 -10.42 11.44 6.30
C SER A 96 -9.49 11.52 7.53
N LEU A 97 -8.28 10.94 7.44
CA LEU A 97 -7.27 11.06 8.51
C LEU A 97 -6.77 12.49 8.70
N ARG A 98 -6.59 13.24 7.61
CA ARG A 98 -6.20 14.65 7.67
C ARG A 98 -7.29 15.50 8.32
N GLU A 99 -8.54 15.31 7.93
CA GLU A 99 -9.69 16.01 8.51
C GLU A 99 -9.82 15.70 10.00
N ALA A 100 -9.69 14.43 10.40
CA ALA A 100 -9.72 14.04 11.81
C ALA A 100 -8.59 14.68 12.65
N ARG A 101 -7.40 14.86 12.06
CA ARG A 101 -6.28 15.57 12.73
C ARG A 101 -6.54 17.07 12.86
N GLN A 102 -7.19 17.69 11.89
CA GLN A 102 -7.53 19.13 11.91
C GLN A 102 -8.73 19.44 12.81
N ALA A 103 -9.66 18.50 12.96
CA ALA A 103 -10.83 18.61 13.82
C ALA A 103 -10.52 18.44 15.31
N ARG A 104 -9.33 17.98 15.70
CA ARG A 104 -8.88 18.02 17.10
C ARG A 104 -8.39 19.44 17.42
N PRO A 105 -9.09 20.21 18.29
CA PRO A 105 -8.57 21.48 18.75
C PRO A 105 -7.30 21.24 19.57
N LYS A 106 -6.34 22.16 19.52
CA LYS A 106 -5.24 22.22 20.49
C LYS A 106 -5.84 22.25 21.90
N ALA A 107 -5.57 21.21 22.69
CA ALA A 107 -5.71 21.26 24.15
C ALA A 107 -4.56 22.05 24.75
#